data_AF-A0A960L8L1-F1
#
_entry.id   AF-A0A960L8L1-F1
#
_cell.length_a   1.000
_cell.length_b   1.000
_cell.length_c   1.000
_cell.angle_alpha   90.00
_cell.angle_beta   90.00
_cell.angle_gamma   90.00
#
_symmetry.space_group_name_H-M   'P 1'
#
loop_
_entity.id
_entity.type
_entity.pdbx_description
1 polymer ?
#
loop_
_entity_poly.entity_id
_entity_poly.type
_entity_poly.pdbx_seq_one_letter_code
_entity_poly.pdbx_strand_id
1 'polypeptide(L)'
;VGIDEAQFFDLGLVDLTMELADAGVRVIVAGLDQDFSRRPFGPMPAILAVAEYVDKMHAVCVRCGRPAHYSQRIAGGSEQVQVGDVEAYEARCRRCYDVYTG
;
A
#
# COMPACT_ATOMS: atom_id res chain seq x y z
N VAL A 1 19.24 -4.05 -0.58
CA VAL A 1 18.65 -2.71 -0.29
C VAL A 1 17.20 -2.92 0.14
N GLY A 2 16.77 -2.27 1.22
CA GLY A 2 15.40 -2.32 1.71
C GLY A 2 14.76 -0.93 1.63
N ILE A 3 13.56 -0.85 1.08
CA ILE A 3 12.82 0.40 0.87
C ILE A 3 11.45 0.21 1.50
N ASP A 4 11.11 1.04 2.48
CA ASP A 4 9.83 0.98 3.18
C ASP A 4 8.98 2.21 2.84
N GLU A 5 7.67 2.08 2.99
CA GLU A 5 6.69 3.12 2.67
C GLU A 5 6.83 3.67 1.23
N ALA A 6 7.16 2.77 0.29
CA ALA A 6 7.51 3.09 -1.09
C ALA A 6 6.41 3.86 -1.86
N GLN A 7 5.16 3.77 -1.43
CA GLN A 7 4.05 4.52 -2.01
C GLN A 7 4.20 6.05 -1.93
N PHE A 8 5.04 6.56 -1.01
CA PHE A 8 5.29 8.00 -0.86
C PHE A 8 6.42 8.54 -1.74
N PHE A 9 7.15 7.67 -2.44
CA PHE A 9 8.18 8.09 -3.39
C PHE A 9 7.58 8.43 -4.75
N ASP A 10 8.39 9.04 -5.62
CA ASP A 10 8.02 9.29 -7.01
C ASP A 10 8.27 8.07 -7.91
N LEU A 11 7.92 8.19 -9.20
CA LEU A 11 8.08 7.13 -10.18
C LEU A 11 9.56 6.80 -10.49
N GLY A 12 10.50 7.69 -10.17
CA GLY A 12 11.93 7.43 -10.35
C GLY A 12 12.44 6.29 -9.45
N LEU A 13 11.68 5.94 -8.40
CA LEU A 13 11.96 4.74 -7.61
C LEU A 13 11.93 3.46 -8.45
N VAL A 14 11.07 3.37 -9.47
CA VAL A 14 10.96 2.20 -10.34
C VAL A 14 12.28 1.99 -11.09
N ASP A 15 12.77 3.04 -11.75
CA ASP A 15 14.02 3.00 -12.52
C ASP A 15 15.20 2.64 -11.61
N LEU A 16 15.28 3.26 -10.42
CA LEU A 16 16.33 2.94 -9.44
C LEU A 16 16.28 1.47 -8.99
N THR A 17 15.09 0.91 -8.75
CA THR A 17 14.97 -0.51 -8.33
C THR A 17 15.43 -1.45 -9.43
N MET A 18 15.15 -1.13 -10.70
CA MET A 18 15.61 -1.88 -11.87
C MET A 18 17.14 -1.78 -12.02
N GLU A 19 17.71 -0.58 -11.96
CA GLU A 19 19.16 -0.38 -12.07
C GLU A 19 19.94 -1.16 -10.99
N LEU A 20 19.43 -1.17 -9.75
CA LEU A 20 20.02 -1.94 -8.67
C LEU A 20 19.91 -3.45 -8.90
N ALA A 21 18.75 -3.93 -9.36
CA ALA A 21 18.54 -5.34 -9.67
C ALA A 21 19.46 -5.81 -10.81
N ASP A 22 19.58 -5.02 -11.89
CA ASP A 22 20.47 -5.27 -13.02
C ASP A 22 21.95 -5.33 -12.59
N ALA A 23 22.33 -4.54 -11.57
CA ALA A 23 23.65 -4.59 -10.94
C ALA A 23 23.85 -5.79 -10.00
N GLY A 24 22.88 -6.71 -9.90
CA GLY A 24 22.92 -7.89 -9.04
C GLY A 24 22.61 -7.61 -7.57
N VAL A 25 22.10 -6.43 -7.23
CA VAL A 25 21.71 -6.09 -5.87
C VAL A 25 20.32 -6.61 -5.57
N ARG A 26 20.17 -7.38 -4.49
CA ARG A 26 18.84 -7.76 -4.00
C ARG A 26 18.11 -6.54 -3.43
N VAL A 27 17.00 -6.15 -4.06
CA VAL A 27 16.11 -5.07 -3.62
C VAL A 27 14.84 -5.65 -3.01
N ILE A 28 14.42 -5.13 -1.86
CA ILE A 28 13.16 -5.48 -1.20
C ILE A 28 12.39 -4.19 -1.00
N VAL A 29 11.18 -4.11 -1.56
CA VAL A 29 10.31 -2.93 -1.49
C VAL A 29 9.05 -3.30 -0.72
N ALA A 30 8.71 -2.49 0.27
CA ALA A 30 7.48 -2.57 1.05
C ALA A 30 6.69 -1.26 0.93
N GLY A 31 5.36 -1.37 0.89
CA GLY A 31 4.47 -0.23 0.81
C GLY A 31 3.01 -0.60 0.60
N LEU A 32 2.14 0.40 0.71
CA LEU A 32 0.72 0.26 0.42
C LEU A 32 0.48 0.25 -1.10
N ASP A 33 -0.09 -0.82 -1.63
CA ASP A 33 -0.42 -0.89 -3.06
C ASP A 33 -1.66 -0.06 -3.43
N GLN A 34 -2.50 0.25 -2.45
CA GLN A 34 -3.71 1.05 -2.61
C GLN A 34 -3.86 2.11 -1.50
N ASP A 35 -4.45 3.25 -1.85
CA ASP A 35 -4.88 4.26 -0.88
C ASP A 35 -6.21 3.85 -0.20
N PHE A 36 -6.68 4.66 0.75
CA PHE A 36 -7.92 4.38 1.49
C PHE A 36 -9.17 4.35 0.61
N SER A 37 -9.11 4.95 -0.59
CA SER A 37 -10.17 4.95 -1.60
C SER A 37 -10.06 3.76 -2.57
N ARG A 38 -9.14 2.82 -2.30
CA ARG A 38 -8.80 1.63 -3.11
C ARG A 38 -8.22 1.97 -4.48
N ARG A 39 -7.66 3.17 -4.65
CA ARG A 39 -6.95 3.54 -5.87
C ARG A 39 -5.48 3.12 -5.75
N PRO A 40 -4.83 2.73 -6.84
CA PRO A 40 -3.40 2.41 -6.82
C PRO A 40 -2.57 3.58 -6.24
N PHE A 41 -1.57 3.29 -5.41
CA PHE A 41 -0.85 4.32 -4.65
C PHE A 41 0.61 4.46 -5.12
N GLY A 42 0.95 5.64 -5.63
CA GLY A 42 2.34 6.03 -5.91
C GLY A 42 2.98 5.11 -6.96
N PRO A 43 4.27 4.76 -6.81
CA PRO A 43 4.98 3.90 -7.76
C PRO A 43 4.67 2.41 -7.57
N MET A 44 3.97 2.03 -6.50
CA MET A 44 3.71 0.61 -6.18
C MET A 44 3.14 -0.21 -7.35
N PRO A 45 2.18 0.29 -8.16
CA PRO A 45 1.64 -0.50 -9.26
C PRO A 45 2.68 -0.84 -10.32
N ALA A 46 3.61 0.07 -10.59
CA ALA A 46 4.69 -0.14 -11.54
C ALA A 46 5.76 -1.09 -10.95
N ILE A 47 6.12 -0.92 -9.67
CA ILE A 47 7.04 -1.81 -8.96
C ILE A 47 6.50 -3.25 -8.96
N LEU A 48 5.22 -3.44 -8.65
CA LEU A 48 4.56 -4.75 -8.67
C LEU A 48 4.56 -5.40 -10.05
N ALA A 49 4.55 -4.60 -11.13
CA ALA A 49 4.54 -5.12 -12.50
C ALA A 49 5.91 -5.62 -12.95
N VAL A 50 7.00 -5.07 -12.41
CA VAL A 50 8.38 -5.43 -12.80
C VAL A 50 9.06 -6.37 -11.81
N ALA A 51 8.58 -6.48 -10.58
CA ALA A 51 9.18 -7.32 -9.55
C ALA A 51 9.16 -8.81 -9.90
N GLU A 52 10.27 -9.52 -9.65
CA GLU A 52 10.35 -10.97 -9.82
C GLU A 52 9.48 -11.75 -8.81
N TYR A 53 9.29 -11.17 -7.62
CA TYR A 53 8.49 -11.75 -6.54
C TYR A 53 7.56 -10.70 -5.94
N VAL A 54 6.30 -11.09 -5.73
CA VAL A 54 5.28 -10.23 -5.13
C VAL A 54 4.57 -10.99 -4.01
N ASP A 55 4.74 -10.52 -2.77
CA ASP A 55 4.02 -11.01 -1.61
C ASP A 55 2.89 -10.04 -1.23
N LYS A 56 1.64 -10.43 -1.52
CA LYS A 56 0.46 -9.64 -1.16
C LYS A 56 0.01 -9.97 0.26
N MET A 57 0.40 -9.13 1.20
CA MET A 57 0.07 -9.28 2.62
C MET A 57 -1.40 -8.93 2.91
N HIS A 58 -1.98 -9.63 3.88
CA HIS A 58 -3.35 -9.43 4.34
C HIS A 58 -3.40 -9.23 5.85
N ALA A 59 -4.16 -8.22 6.29
CA ALA A 59 -4.48 -8.03 7.69
C ALA A 59 -5.73 -8.83 8.09
N VAL A 60 -6.19 -8.68 9.33
CA VAL A 60 -7.46 -9.26 9.81
C VAL A 60 -8.54 -8.19 9.77
N CYS A 61 -9.70 -8.49 9.19
CA CYS A 61 -10.80 -7.54 9.10
C CYS A 61 -11.42 -7.29 10.48
N VAL A 62 -11.37 -6.04 10.94
CA VAL A 62 -11.88 -5.64 12.26
C VAL A 62 -13.40 -5.89 12.42
N ARG A 63 -14.19 -5.91 11.34
CA ARG A 63 -15.64 -6.23 11.42
C ARG A 63 -15.94 -7.72 11.57
N CYS A 64 -15.17 -8.59 10.91
CA CYS A 64 -15.64 -9.94 10.62
C CYS A 64 -14.59 -11.05 10.72
N GLY A 65 -13.34 -10.72 11.08
CA GLY A 65 -12.26 -11.68 11.29
C GLY A 65 -11.67 -12.34 10.04
N ARG A 66 -12.24 -12.14 8.85
CA ARG A 66 -11.68 -12.65 7.58
C ARG A 66 -10.46 -11.82 7.11
N PRO A 67 -9.65 -12.33 6.17
CA PRO A 67 -8.57 -11.56 5.56
C PRO A 67 -9.04 -10.19 5.04
N ALA A 68 -8.28 -9.16 5.37
CA ALA A 68 -8.51 -7.77 4.99
C ALA A 68 -7.54 -7.34 3.90
N HIS A 69 -8.05 -6.54 2.96
CA HIS A 69 -7.30 -6.07 1.79
C HIS A 69 -7.26 -4.54 1.72
N TYR A 70 -8.08 -3.84 2.53
CA TYR A 70 -8.27 -2.40 2.41
C TYR A 70 -8.03 -1.70 3.73
N SER A 71 -7.37 -0.55 3.65
CA SER A 71 -7.29 0.43 4.73
C SER A 71 -8.53 1.31 4.69
N GLN A 72 -9.50 1.05 5.56
CA GLN A 72 -10.70 1.86 5.70
C GLN A 72 -10.39 3.11 6.51
N ARG A 73 -10.58 4.29 5.94
CA ARG A 73 -10.61 5.52 6.74
C ARG A 73 -11.89 5.57 7.57
N ILE A 74 -11.76 5.89 8.86
CA ILE A 74 -12.86 5.99 9.83
C ILE A 74 -13.00 7.38 10.47
N ALA A 75 -11.96 8.22 10.37
CA ALA A 75 -11.95 9.59 10.87
C ALA A 75 -10.99 10.46 10.03
N GLY A 76 -11.11 11.78 10.18
CA GLY A 76 -10.26 12.77 9.51
C GLY A 76 -10.90 13.45 8.30
N GLY A 77 -10.10 14.12 7.49
CA GLY A 77 -10.52 14.73 6.21
C GLY A 77 -10.46 13.78 5.00
N SER A 78 -10.62 14.32 3.79
CA SER A 78 -10.58 13.57 2.51
C SER A 78 -9.20 13.50 1.85
N GLU A 79 -8.14 13.99 2.50
CA GLU A 79 -6.79 14.03 1.93
C GLU A 79 -6.23 12.62 1.70
N GLN A 80 -5.50 12.38 0.61
CA GLN A 80 -4.97 11.04 0.30
C GLN A 80 -4.01 10.53 1.39
N VAL A 81 -3.25 11.43 2.00
CA VAL A 81 -2.28 11.15 3.05
C VAL A 81 -2.75 11.78 4.34
N GLN A 82 -2.86 10.97 5.39
CA GLN A 82 -2.97 11.44 6.76
C GLN A 82 -2.07 10.59 7.63
N VAL A 83 -1.18 11.24 8.37
CA VAL A 83 -0.38 10.59 9.40
C VAL A 83 -1.29 10.39 10.61
N GLY A 84 -1.66 9.15 10.86
CA GLY A 84 -2.55 8.75 11.94
C GLY A 84 -2.59 7.23 11.99
N ASP A 85 -2.48 6.68 13.20
CA ASP A 85 -2.43 5.24 13.45
C ASP A 85 -3.86 4.65 13.45
N VAL A 86 -4.17 3.79 14.41
CA VAL A 86 -5.47 3.11 14.60
C VAL A 86 -6.70 4.01 14.73
N GLU A 87 -6.55 5.29 15.07
CA GLU A 87 -7.68 6.22 15.24
C GLU A 87 -8.24 6.71 13.88
N ALA A 88 -7.43 6.67 12.83
CA ALA A 88 -7.82 7.14 11.50
C ALA A 88 -8.16 5.99 10.54
N TYR A 89 -7.59 4.80 10.74
CA TYR A 89 -7.74 3.67 9.82
C TYR A 89 -8.01 2.32 10.48
N GLU A 90 -8.81 1.50 9.81
CA GLU A 90 -9.03 0.10 10.17
C GLU A 90 -8.83 -0.84 8.98
N ALA A 91 -8.36 -2.06 9.23
CA ALA A 91 -8.30 -3.10 8.20
C ALA A 91 -9.72 -3.65 7.89
N ARG A 92 -10.12 -3.60 6.60
CA ARG A 92 -11.40 -4.13 6.12
C ARG A 92 -11.23 -5.16 5.00
N CYS A 93 -12.05 -6.21 5.06
CA CYS A 93 -12.27 -7.09 3.91
C CYS A 93 -13.19 -6.40 2.90
N ARG A 94 -13.22 -6.92 1.67
CA ARG A 94 -14.04 -6.36 0.58
C ARG A 94 -15.52 -6.20 0.90
N ARG A 95 -16.08 -7.12 1.68
CA ARG A 95 -17.50 -7.07 2.06
C ARG A 95 -17.81 -6.01 3.13
N CYS A 96 -16.83 -5.69 3.97
CA CYS A 96 -17.01 -4.79 5.12
C CYS A 96 -16.39 -3.41 4.87
N TYR A 97 -15.86 -3.17 3.68
CA TYR A 97 -15.36 -1.87 3.28
C TYR A 97 -16.54 -0.99 2.85
N ASP A 98 -16.60 0.20 3.42
CA ASP A 98 -17.60 1.20 3.15
C ASP A 98 -16.90 2.43 2.56
N VAL A 99 -17.45 3.00 1.47
CA VAL A 99 -16.84 4.17 0.83
C VAL A 99 -16.85 5.34 1.82
N TYR A 100 -15.69 5.88 2.14
CA TYR A 100 -15.56 7.05 3.00
C TYR A 100 -16.09 8.28 2.25
N THR A 101 -17.11 8.94 2.80
CA THR A 101 -17.77 10.10 2.16
C THR A 101 -17.35 11.45 2.73
N GLY A 102 -16.49 11.48 3.75
CA GLY A 102 -16.12 12.69 4.50
C GLY A 102 -16.81 12.74 5.84
#